data_AF-A0A7Y4UBE6-F1
#
_entry.id   AF-A0A7Y4UBE6-F1
#
_cell.length_a   1.000
_cell.length_b   1.000
_cell.length_c   1.000
_cell.angle_alpha   90.00
_cell.angle_beta   90.00
_cell.angle_gamma   90.00
#
_symmetry.space_group_name_H-M   'P 1'
#
loop_
_entity.id
_entity.type
_entity.pdbx_description
1 polymer ?
#
loop_
_entity_poly.entity_id
_entity_poly.type
_entity_poly.pdbx_seq_one_letter_code
_entity_poly.pdbx_strand_id
1 'polypeptide(L)'
;MVSDIARGETQAETALYEQFAARVYFTALSETHSKDDAEDIRAETFLRVIQALRQGKLRSADSLPSFIVGITLNVTREHLRRKYRTKS
;
A
#
# COMPACT_ATOMS: atom_id res chain seq x y z
N MET A 1 -14.11 -9.12 -4.14
CA MET A 1 -12.82 -8.64 -3.59
C MET A 1 -13.01 -7.68 -2.43
N VAL A 2 -13.37 -6.40 -2.63
CA VAL A 2 -13.44 -5.42 -1.52
C VAL A 2 -14.41 -5.84 -0.40
N SER A 3 -15.63 -6.26 -0.76
CA SER A 3 -16.64 -6.74 0.20
C SER A 3 -16.24 -8.02 0.92
N ASP A 4 -15.29 -8.78 0.40
CA ASP A 4 -14.79 -10.04 0.98
C ASP A 4 -13.64 -9.76 1.95
N ILE A 5 -12.77 -8.79 1.62
CA ILE A 5 -11.74 -8.28 2.54
C ILE A 5 -12.39 -7.68 3.80
N ALA A 6 -13.50 -6.96 3.64
CA ALA A 6 -14.26 -6.44 4.78
C ALA A 6 -14.80 -7.56 5.71
N ARG A 7 -15.00 -8.77 5.18
CA ARG A 7 -15.43 -9.96 5.93
C ARG A 7 -14.28 -10.81 6.46
N GLY A 8 -13.02 -10.41 6.21
CA GLY A 8 -11.83 -11.12 6.68
C GLY A 8 -11.42 -12.32 5.81
N GLU A 9 -11.90 -12.41 4.58
CA GLU A 9 -11.60 -13.51 3.66
C GLU A 9 -10.17 -13.39 3.11
N THR A 10 -9.25 -14.25 3.56
CA THR A 10 -7.82 -14.22 3.20
C THR A 10 -7.57 -14.31 1.69
N GLN A 11 -8.43 -15.04 0.94
CA GLN A 11 -8.30 -15.15 -0.52
C GLN A 11 -8.46 -13.81 -1.23
N ALA A 12 -9.30 -12.92 -0.69
CA ALA A 12 -9.52 -11.61 -1.28
C ALA A 12 -8.35 -10.66 -1.02
N GLU A 13 -7.59 -10.86 0.06
CA GLU A 13 -6.34 -10.14 0.35
C GLU A 13 -5.23 -10.56 -0.62
N THR A 14 -5.13 -11.86 -0.92
CA THR A 14 -4.20 -12.37 -1.94
C THR A 14 -4.52 -11.78 -3.31
N ALA A 15 -5.78 -11.79 -3.74
CA ALA A 15 -6.19 -11.23 -5.03
C ALA A 15 -5.86 -9.72 -5.13
N LEU A 16 -6.06 -8.97 -4.04
CA LEU A 16 -5.67 -7.56 -3.96
C LEU A 16 -4.15 -7.39 -4.14
N TYR A 17 -3.36 -8.22 -3.45
CA TYR A 17 -1.92 -8.17 -3.54
C TYR A 17 -1.45 -8.46 -4.97
N GLU A 18 -1.89 -9.58 -5.56
CA GLU A 18 -1.52 -9.97 -6.92
C GLU A 18 -1.87 -8.89 -7.95
N GLN A 19 -3.04 -8.25 -7.81
CA GLN A 19 -3.49 -7.22 -8.74
C GLN A 19 -2.68 -5.93 -8.66
N PHE A 20 -2.22 -5.52 -7.47
CA PHE A 20 -1.65 -4.19 -7.24
C PHE A 20 -0.16 -4.19 -6.87
N ALA A 21 0.45 -5.34 -6.57
CA ALA A 21 1.82 -5.41 -6.05
C ALA A 21 2.85 -4.76 -6.98
N ALA A 22 2.74 -5.02 -8.29
CA ALA A 22 3.63 -4.41 -9.27
C ALA A 22 3.49 -2.88 -9.29
N ARG A 23 2.25 -2.36 -9.30
CA ARG A 23 2.01 -0.91 -9.32
C ARG A 23 2.54 -0.22 -8.07
N VAL A 24 2.29 -0.79 -6.89
CA VAL A 24 2.79 -0.26 -5.62
C VAL A 24 4.32 -0.27 -5.61
N TYR A 25 4.93 -1.39 -6.02
CA TYR A 25 6.39 -1.53 -6.10
C TYR A 25 7.02 -0.47 -7.00
N PHE A 26 6.54 -0.34 -8.24
CA PHE A 26 7.13 0.60 -9.20
C PHE A 26 6.89 2.06 -8.82
N THR A 27 5.76 2.37 -8.17
CA THR A 27 5.51 3.71 -7.61
C THR A 27 6.48 4.03 -6.49
N ALA A 28 6.73 3.09 -5.58
CA ALA A 28 7.72 3.29 -4.51
C ALA A 28 9.14 3.40 -5.08
N LEU A 29 9.49 2.52 -6.03
CA LEU A 29 10.82 2.50 -6.67
C LEU A 29 11.12 3.80 -7.42
N SER A 30 10.13 4.40 -8.10
CA SER A 30 10.34 5.68 -8.79
C SER A 30 10.61 6.84 -7.83
N GLU A 31 10.10 6.77 -6.60
CA GLU A 31 10.27 7.82 -5.59
C GLU A 31 11.53 7.62 -4.73
N THR A 32 11.91 6.37 -4.45
CA THR A 32 13.03 6.05 -3.55
C THR A 32 14.34 5.77 -4.28
N HIS A 33 14.27 5.36 -5.55
CA HIS A 33 15.40 4.83 -6.33
C HIS A 33 16.15 3.68 -5.63
N SER A 34 15.46 2.93 -4.76
CA SER A 34 16.03 1.90 -3.90
C SER A 34 15.09 0.70 -3.87
N LYS A 35 15.60 -0.46 -4.31
CA LYS A 35 14.79 -1.69 -4.36
C LYS A 35 14.37 -2.14 -2.97
N ASP A 36 15.26 -2.05 -2.00
CA ASP A 36 14.99 -2.46 -0.62
C ASP A 36 13.92 -1.55 0.01
N ASP A 37 14.05 -0.22 -0.15
CA ASP A 37 13.03 0.70 0.34
C ASP A 37 11.67 0.47 -0.37
N ALA A 38 11.69 0.16 -1.67
CA ALA A 38 10.47 -0.11 -2.42
C ALA A 38 9.76 -1.39 -1.95
N GLU A 39 10.51 -2.42 -1.58
CA GLU A 39 9.99 -3.65 -0.98
C GLU A 39 9.35 -3.39 0.40
N ASP A 40 10.03 -2.65 1.27
CA ASP A 40 9.51 -2.26 2.59
C ASP A 40 8.22 -1.44 2.47
N ILE A 41 8.23 -0.42 1.60
CA ILE A 41 7.06 0.43 1.35
C ILE A 41 5.90 -0.39 0.77
N ARG A 42 6.18 -1.36 -0.10
CA ARG A 42 5.15 -2.25 -0.66
C ARG A 42 4.47 -3.03 0.46
N ALA A 43 5.24 -3.70 1.30
CA ALA A 43 4.71 -4.49 2.41
C ALA A 43 3.86 -3.62 3.36
N GLU A 44 4.38 -2.46 3.78
CA GLU A 44 3.68 -1.55 4.68
C GLU A 44 2.41 -0.95 4.03
N THR A 45 2.45 -0.66 2.72
CA THR A 45 1.27 -0.19 1.96
C THR A 45 0.15 -1.21 2.04
N PHE A 46 0.40 -2.49 1.74
CA PHE A 46 -0.64 -3.52 1.74
C PHE A 46 -1.21 -3.75 3.13
N LEU A 47 -0.38 -3.72 4.18
CA LEU A 47 -0.85 -3.79 5.55
C LEU A 47 -1.85 -2.67 5.87
N ARG A 48 -1.51 -1.42 5.52
CA ARG A 48 -2.38 -0.25 5.75
C ARG A 48 -3.64 -0.28 4.89
N VAL A 49 -3.54 -0.71 3.63
CA VAL A 49 -4.70 -0.86 2.73
C VAL A 49 -5.67 -1.89 3.29
N ILE A 50 -5.21 -3.11 3.60
CA ILE A 50 -6.06 -4.19 4.13
C ILE A 50 -6.75 -3.74 5.42
N GLN A 51 -6.00 -3.13 6.35
CA GLN A 51 -6.57 -2.61 7.59
C GLN A 51 -7.65 -1.56 7.33
N ALA A 52 -7.42 -0.64 6.38
CA ALA A 52 -8.40 0.38 6.04
C ALA A 52 -9.64 -0.18 5.35
N LEU A 53 -9.49 -1.19 4.48
CA LEU A 53 -10.60 -1.89 3.85
C LEU A 53 -11.46 -2.64 4.89
N ARG A 54 -10.83 -3.35 5.83
CA ARG A 54 -11.52 -4.00 6.97
C ARG A 54 -12.29 -3.00 7.84
N GLN A 55 -11.81 -1.75 7.92
CA GLN A 55 -12.48 -0.66 8.65
C GLN A 55 -13.55 0.08 7.82
N GLY A 56 -13.84 -0.35 6.59
CA GLY A 56 -14.83 0.29 5.73
C GLY A 56 -14.44 1.70 5.27
N LYS A 57 -13.14 2.04 5.25
CA LYS A 57 -12.66 3.39 4.90
C LYS A 57 -12.68 3.70 3.40
N LEU A 58 -12.96 2.72 2.56
CA LEU A 58 -13.05 2.91 1.11
C LEU A 58 -14.43 3.46 0.75
N ARG A 59 -14.47 4.59 0.05
CA ARG A 59 -15.72 5.27 -0.33
C ARG A 59 -16.51 4.48 -1.37
N SER A 60 -15.82 3.92 -2.36
CA SER A 60 -16.39 3.04 -3.38
C SER A 60 -15.34 2.08 -3.92
N ALA A 61 -15.75 0.93 -4.45
CA ALA A 61 -14.83 -0.03 -5.05
C ALA A 61 -14.01 0.58 -6.20
N ASP A 62 -14.61 1.48 -7.00
CA ASP A 62 -13.94 2.17 -8.11
C ASP A 62 -12.81 3.11 -7.66
N SER A 63 -12.85 3.56 -6.40
CA SER A 63 -11.80 4.39 -5.81
C SER A 63 -10.58 3.58 -5.32
N LEU A 64 -10.62 2.26 -5.38
CA LEU A 64 -9.55 1.39 -4.85
C LEU A 64 -8.16 1.71 -5.45
N PRO A 65 -7.99 1.89 -6.78
CA PRO A 65 -6.67 2.17 -7.34
C PRO A 65 -6.07 3.49 -6.84
N SER A 66 -6.86 4.57 -6.79
CA SER A 66 -6.39 5.87 -6.30
C SER A 66 -6.17 5.88 -4.79
N PHE A 67 -6.98 5.13 -4.04
CA PHE A 67 -6.81 4.92 -2.61
C PHE A 67 -5.48 4.23 -2.29
N ILE A 68 -5.13 3.16 -3.02
CA ILE A 68 -3.85 2.44 -2.86
C ILE A 68 -2.68 3.37 -3.16
N VAL A 69 -2.70 4.08 -4.29
CA VAL A 69 -1.63 5.04 -4.65
C VAL A 69 -1.47 6.12 -3.58
N GLY A 70 -2.56 6.65 -3.05
CA GLY A 70 -2.52 7.64 -1.96
C GLY A 70 -1.82 7.09 -0.71
N ILE A 71 -2.11 5.85 -0.32
CA ILE A 71 -1.43 5.18 0.79
C ILE A 71 0.05 4.96 0.46
N THR A 72 0.40 4.47 -0.73
CA THR A 72 1.80 4.26 -1.14
C THR A 72 2.63 5.53 -1.03
N LEU A 73 2.13 6.66 -1.55
CA LEU A 73 2.83 7.94 -1.48
C LEU A 73 2.97 8.43 -0.03
N ASN A 74 1.98 8.20 0.83
CA ASN A 74 2.06 8.55 2.24
C ASN A 74 3.13 7.73 2.98
N VAL A 75 3.13 6.41 2.79
CA VAL A 75 4.14 5.49 3.35
C VAL A 75 5.53 5.88 2.86
N THR A 76 5.69 6.14 1.56
CA THR A 76 6.97 6.59 0.97
C THR A 76 7.50 7.86 1.65
N ARG A 77 6.65 8.89 1.81
CA ARG A 77 7.04 10.14 2.48
C ARG A 77 7.40 9.94 3.94
N GLU A 78 6.72 9.05 4.65
CA GLU A 78 7.06 8.69 6.03
C GLU A 78 8.41 7.96 6.10
N HIS A 79 8.63 6.99 5.21
CA HIS A 79 9.87 6.20 5.11
C HIS A 79 11.07 7.11 4.86
N LEU A 80 10.99 7.97 3.84
CA LEU A 80 12.05 8.93 3.50
C LEU A 80 12.33 9.89 4.67
N ARG A 81 11.29 10.47 5.29
CA ARG A 81 11.47 11.36 6.46
C ARG A 81 12.18 10.68 7.62
N ARG A 82 11.85 9.42 7.92
CA ARG A 82 12.54 8.64 8.96
C ARG A 82 14.00 8.40 8.59
N LYS A 83 14.28 8.02 7.34
CA LYS A 83 15.63 7.77 6.82
C LYS A 83 16.55 9.00 6.91
N TYR A 84 16.04 10.18 6.56
CA TYR A 84 16.81 11.42 6.67
C TYR A 84 17.07 11.85 8.11
N ARG A 85 16.11 11.64 9.02
CA ARG A 85 16.27 11.99 10.44
C ARG A 85 17.29 11.11 11.17
N THR A 86 17.45 9.85 10.76
CA THR A 86 18.46 8.94 11.35
C THR A 86 19.88 9.22 10.82
N LYS A 87 20.03 9.97 9.72
CA LYS A 87 21.33 10.33 9.12
C LYS A 87 21.87 11.69 9.59
N SER A 88 21.14 12.42 10.45
CA SER A 88 21.56 13.69 11.05
C SER A 88 21.97 13.51 12.50
#